data_AF-A0A519KU16-F1
#
_entry.id   AF-A0A519KU16-F1
#
_cell.length_a   1.000
_cell.length_b   1.000
_cell.length_c   1.000
_cell.angle_alpha   90.00
_cell.angle_beta   90.00
_cell.angle_gamma   90.00
#
_symmetry.space_group_name_H-M   'P 1'
#
loop_
_entity.id
_entity.type
_entity.pdbx_description
1 polymer ?
#
loop_
_entity_poly.entity_id
_entity_poly.type
_entity_poly.pdbx_seq_one_letter_code
_entity_poly.pdbx_strand_id
1 'polypeptide(L)'
;MTEPKILPVLPLRDIVVFPHMVVPLFVGREKSVKALDEIMKGEKQILLATQKNSVDDDPSPDAIYPIGVLATVLQLLKLPDGTVKVLVEGKGRARLTRFTDREEYFEAEAVEIEDEPGDASQAEAMLRAVVEQFENYVKLNKKVPPEALSSIPQITDASKLADSVAAHLSVKIADKQGLLETFDVPKRLEKVYGLMEGEISVLQVEKKIRSRVKRQMEKTQREYYLNEQMKAIQRELGETDDARDEIMDLEKRIRKTRLSKEARTKAEAEVKKLRNMSPMSAESTVVRNYLDWLLSVPWGKAKQKPIDLAKAEEILEEDHFGLEKVKERIVEYLAVQARTGSLKGPILCLVGPPGVGKTSLAKSIAKATGREYVRMSLGGVRDESEIRGHRRTYIGSMPGKIIQSMKKAKTTNAFVLLDEIDKLGSDWRGDPSSALLEVLDPAQNSTFGDHYLEVDYDLSQVMFVTTANSLNMPQPLMDRMEIIRVSGYTEDEKVEIAKRHVLPKVT
;
A
#
# COMPACT_ATOMS: atom_id res chain seq x y z
N MET A 1 -48.41 -10.29 53.32
CA MET A 1 -47.68 -9.01 53.39
C MET A 1 -47.29 -8.78 54.84
N THR A 2 -46.00 -8.72 55.09
CA THR A 2 -45.41 -8.46 56.40
C THR A 2 -45.70 -7.02 56.84
N GLU A 3 -45.76 -6.76 58.15
CA GLU A 3 -45.94 -5.40 58.68
C GLU A 3 -44.78 -4.47 58.27
N PRO A 4 -45.05 -3.20 57.94
CA PRO A 4 -44.00 -2.24 57.59
C PRO A 4 -43.06 -2.01 58.76
N LYS A 5 -41.75 -2.09 58.51
CA LYS A 5 -40.71 -1.83 59.50
C LYS A 5 -39.99 -0.53 59.16
N ILE A 6 -39.74 0.29 60.18
CA ILE A 6 -38.91 1.50 60.03
C ILE A 6 -37.45 1.07 60.16
N LEU A 7 -36.68 1.26 59.10
CA LEU A 7 -35.28 0.81 59.03
C LEU A 7 -34.38 1.94 58.52
N PRO A 8 -33.14 2.03 59.04
CA PRO A 8 -32.12 2.88 58.43
C PRO A 8 -31.81 2.41 57.00
N VAL A 9 -31.69 3.36 56.09
CA VAL A 9 -31.40 3.15 54.67
C VAL A 9 -29.96 3.52 54.39
N LEU A 10 -29.25 2.63 53.72
CA LEU A 10 -27.91 2.89 53.19
C LEU A 10 -27.98 3.01 51.67
N PRO A 11 -27.91 4.24 51.13
CA PRO A 11 -27.82 4.45 49.69
C PRO A 11 -26.48 3.92 49.15
N LEU A 12 -26.55 2.95 48.26
CA LEU A 12 -25.39 2.30 47.66
C LEU A 12 -25.03 2.95 46.32
N ARG A 13 -23.73 3.22 46.14
CA ARG A 13 -23.16 3.69 44.88
C ARG A 13 -22.60 2.53 44.09
N ASP A 14 -22.85 2.52 42.78
CA ASP A 14 -22.23 1.62 41.82
C ASP A 14 -22.40 0.12 42.08
N ILE A 15 -23.32 -0.27 42.97
CA ILE A 15 -23.60 -1.68 43.28
C ILE A 15 -25.08 -1.88 43.61
N VAL A 16 -25.63 -2.97 43.08
CA VAL A 16 -26.93 -3.53 43.46
C VAL A 16 -26.65 -4.79 44.27
N VAL A 17 -27.13 -4.84 45.51
CA VAL A 17 -27.02 -6.02 46.38
C VAL A 17 -28.23 -6.90 46.14
N PHE A 18 -28.00 -8.21 46.05
CA PHE A 18 -29.05 -9.22 45.90
C PHE A 18 -29.26 -10.01 47.21
N PRO A 19 -30.41 -10.67 47.40
CA PRO A 19 -30.59 -11.63 48.48
C PRO A 19 -29.47 -12.68 48.53
N HIS A 20 -29.06 -13.07 49.74
CA HIS A 20 -27.97 -14.01 50.03
C HIS A 20 -26.56 -13.58 49.61
N MET A 21 -26.41 -12.40 48.98
CA MET A 21 -25.11 -11.84 48.64
C MET A 21 -24.41 -11.32 49.89
N VAL A 22 -23.17 -11.77 50.13
CA VAL A 22 -22.28 -11.21 51.15
C VAL A 22 -21.29 -10.27 50.47
N VAL A 23 -21.29 -8.99 50.84
CA VAL A 23 -20.44 -7.99 50.20
C VAL A 23 -19.82 -7.02 51.22
N PRO A 24 -18.51 -6.71 51.12
CA PRO A 24 -17.92 -5.63 51.87
C PRO A 24 -18.25 -4.28 51.23
N LEU A 25 -18.80 -3.35 52.01
CA LEU A 25 -19.10 -1.99 51.61
C LEU A 25 -18.19 -1.01 52.37
N PHE A 26 -17.77 0.05 51.69
CA PHE A 26 -17.02 1.15 52.27
C PHE A 26 -17.92 2.37 52.38
N VAL A 27 -18.10 2.86 53.60
CA VAL A 27 -19.03 3.94 53.92
C VAL A 27 -18.26 5.11 54.47
N GLY A 28 -18.27 6.23 53.74
CA GLY A 28 -17.56 7.46 54.12
C GLY A 28 -18.45 8.68 54.36
N ARG A 29 -19.73 8.64 53.96
CA ARG A 29 -20.67 9.77 54.17
C ARG A 29 -21.09 9.86 55.64
N GLU A 30 -21.06 11.05 56.23
CA GLU A 30 -21.42 11.25 57.65
C GLU A 30 -22.81 10.68 58.01
N LYS A 31 -23.84 10.97 57.19
CA LYS A 31 -25.21 10.43 57.38
C LYS A 31 -25.22 8.89 57.38
N SER A 32 -24.47 8.27 56.49
CA SER A 32 -24.41 6.81 56.37
C SER A 32 -23.60 6.16 57.50
N VAL A 33 -22.54 6.82 57.98
CA VAL A 33 -21.78 6.37 59.16
C VAL A 33 -22.65 6.44 60.41
N LYS A 34 -23.44 7.52 60.58
CA LYS A 34 -24.41 7.66 61.67
C LYS A 34 -25.49 6.57 61.63
N ALA A 35 -26.02 6.25 60.44
CA ALA A 35 -26.97 5.13 60.27
C ALA A 35 -26.38 3.82 60.80
N LEU A 36 -25.13 3.50 60.44
CA LEU A 36 -24.44 2.29 60.88
C LEU A 36 -24.19 2.27 62.40
N ASP A 37 -23.80 3.41 62.99
CA ASP A 37 -23.59 3.51 64.44
C ASP A 37 -24.90 3.31 65.22
N GLU A 38 -26.05 3.72 64.66
CA GLU A 38 -27.37 3.50 65.28
C GLU A 38 -27.84 2.04 65.16
N ILE A 39 -27.62 1.40 64.00
CA ILE A 39 -27.92 -0.03 63.79
C ILE A 39 -27.19 -0.91 64.80
N MET A 40 -25.96 -0.54 65.16
CA MET A 40 -25.16 -1.29 66.13
C MET A 40 -25.70 -1.24 67.56
N LYS A 41 -26.59 -0.28 67.88
CA LYS A 41 -27.25 -0.17 69.20
C LYS A 41 -28.55 -0.97 69.29
N GLY A 42 -29.13 -1.36 68.15
CA GLY A 42 -30.43 -2.02 68.05
C GLY A 42 -30.39 -3.33 67.27
N GLU A 43 -31.44 -3.57 66.48
CA GLU A 43 -31.49 -4.71 65.57
C GLU A 43 -30.51 -4.48 64.41
N LYS A 44 -29.63 -5.44 64.13
CA LYS A 44 -28.55 -5.34 63.12
C LYS A 44 -29.06 -5.38 61.66
N GLN A 45 -30.27 -4.91 61.41
CA GLN A 45 -30.93 -4.88 60.11
C GLN A 45 -30.77 -3.51 59.45
N ILE A 46 -30.54 -3.50 58.14
CA ILE A 46 -30.39 -2.30 57.33
C ILE A 46 -31.07 -2.49 55.98
N LEU A 47 -31.66 -1.43 55.43
CA LEU A 47 -32.15 -1.44 54.07
C LEU A 47 -31.06 -0.94 53.12
N LEU A 48 -30.65 -1.78 52.19
CA LEU A 48 -29.71 -1.44 51.14
C LEU A 48 -30.49 -1.05 49.88
N ALA A 49 -30.33 0.19 49.42
CA ALA A 49 -31.01 0.69 48.23
C ALA A 49 -30.02 1.38 47.30
N THR A 50 -30.06 1.03 46.02
CA THR A 50 -29.15 1.62 45.04
C THR A 50 -29.61 3.03 44.66
N GLN A 51 -28.67 3.97 44.50
CA GLN A 51 -28.99 5.30 43.95
C GLN A 51 -28.99 5.26 42.41
N LYS A 52 -29.90 6.04 41.78
CA LYS A 52 -30.06 6.12 40.31
C LYS A 52 -28.85 6.76 39.62
N ASN A 53 -28.23 7.76 40.25
CA ASN A 53 -27.04 8.42 39.76
C ASN A 53 -25.91 8.24 40.77
N SER A 54 -24.85 7.51 40.44
CA SER A 54 -23.76 7.19 41.36
C SER A 54 -22.80 8.34 41.67
N VAL A 55 -22.84 9.42 40.87
CA VAL A 55 -21.98 10.60 41.04
C VAL A 55 -22.50 11.55 42.12
N ASP A 56 -23.79 11.46 42.46
CA ASP A 56 -24.39 12.32 43.47
C ASP A 56 -23.94 11.93 44.89
N ASP A 57 -23.32 12.86 45.61
CA ASP A 57 -22.81 12.67 46.96
C ASP A 57 -23.89 12.76 48.04
N ASP A 58 -25.05 13.38 47.79
CA ASP A 58 -26.17 13.44 48.75
C ASP A 58 -27.49 13.23 47.98
N PRO A 59 -27.79 11.97 47.59
CA PRO A 59 -28.93 11.68 46.74
C PRO A 59 -30.23 12.05 47.45
N SER A 60 -31.11 12.75 46.74
CA SER A 60 -32.47 12.98 47.24
C SER A 60 -33.23 11.64 47.37
N PRO A 61 -34.26 11.57 48.22
CA PRO A 61 -35.15 10.40 48.32
C PRO A 61 -35.63 9.86 46.97
N ASP A 62 -35.99 10.75 46.04
CA ASP A 62 -36.47 10.38 44.69
C ASP A 62 -35.37 9.83 43.76
N ALA A 63 -34.11 10.11 44.10
CA ALA A 63 -32.93 9.61 43.40
C ALA A 63 -32.53 8.19 43.85
N ILE A 64 -33.23 7.59 44.82
CA ILE A 64 -33.01 6.22 45.30
C ILE A 64 -34.05 5.29 44.65
N TYR A 65 -33.63 4.07 44.29
CA TYR A 65 -34.57 3.09 43.75
C TYR A 65 -35.55 2.60 44.84
N PRO A 66 -36.84 2.43 44.52
CA PRO A 66 -37.85 2.05 45.50
C PRO A 66 -37.76 0.58 45.94
N ILE A 67 -37.08 -0.27 45.17
CA ILE A 67 -36.82 -1.67 45.53
C ILE A 67 -35.36 -1.83 45.95
N GLY A 68 -35.17 -2.35 47.15
CA GLY A 68 -33.87 -2.64 47.74
C GLY A 68 -33.83 -4.03 48.38
N VAL A 69 -32.81 -4.26 49.20
CA VAL A 69 -32.61 -5.52 49.92
C VAL A 69 -32.47 -5.26 51.41
N LEU A 70 -33.25 -5.98 52.21
CA LEU A 70 -33.03 -6.08 53.65
C LEU A 70 -31.75 -6.86 53.87
N ALA A 71 -30.81 -6.28 54.60
CA ALA A 71 -29.53 -6.90 54.89
C ALA A 71 -29.25 -6.93 56.39
N THR A 72 -28.40 -7.86 56.80
CA THR A 72 -27.87 -7.93 58.16
C THR A 72 -26.41 -7.50 58.17
N VAL A 73 -26.05 -6.65 59.14
CA VAL A 73 -24.65 -6.25 59.36
C VAL A 73 -23.92 -7.37 60.09
N LEU A 74 -22.98 -8.02 59.40
CA LEU A 74 -22.17 -9.11 59.97
C LEU A 74 -20.98 -8.56 60.78
N GLN A 75 -20.27 -7.60 60.20
CA GLN A 75 -19.05 -7.05 60.78
C GLN A 75 -18.89 -5.58 60.41
N LEU A 76 -18.39 -4.78 61.36
CA LEU A 76 -18.08 -3.37 61.17
C LEU A 76 -16.65 -3.09 61.63
N LEU A 77 -15.87 -2.42 60.80
CA LEU A 77 -14.49 -2.02 61.09
C LEU A 77 -14.32 -0.53 60.73
N LYS A 78 -14.01 0.30 61.73
CA LYS A 78 -13.66 1.72 61.52
C LYS A 78 -12.19 1.81 61.10
N LEU A 79 -11.93 2.44 59.97
CA LEU A 79 -10.58 2.64 59.45
C LEU A 79 -9.97 3.96 59.98
N PRO A 80 -8.63 4.09 60.03
CA PRO A 80 -7.97 5.29 60.56
C PRO A 80 -8.26 6.58 59.79
N ASP A 81 -8.72 6.46 58.55
CA ASP A 81 -9.10 7.57 57.65
C ASP A 81 -10.52 8.10 57.91
N GLY A 82 -11.25 7.55 58.88
CA GLY A 82 -12.62 7.91 59.22
C GLY A 82 -13.68 7.17 58.41
N THR A 83 -13.30 6.35 57.43
CA THR A 83 -14.26 5.51 56.70
C THR A 83 -14.60 4.24 57.48
N VAL A 84 -15.81 3.72 57.26
CA VAL A 84 -16.28 2.48 57.90
C VAL A 84 -16.38 1.39 56.85
N LYS A 85 -15.63 0.30 57.05
CA LYS A 85 -15.78 -0.93 56.26
C LYS A 85 -16.80 -1.83 56.94
N VAL A 86 -17.90 -2.14 56.26
CA VAL A 86 -18.98 -2.99 56.78
C VAL A 86 -19.15 -4.21 55.88
N LEU A 87 -19.29 -5.40 56.48
CA LEU A 87 -19.65 -6.62 55.78
C LEU A 87 -21.13 -6.87 55.99
N VAL A 88 -21.89 -6.90 54.90
CA VAL A 88 -23.35 -7.08 54.93
C VAL A 88 -23.76 -8.35 54.18
N GLU A 89 -24.82 -9.00 54.66
CA GLU A 89 -25.47 -10.13 54.00
C GLU A 89 -26.91 -9.75 53.63
N GLY A 90 -27.24 -9.80 52.34
CA GLY A 90 -28.62 -9.63 51.88
C GLY A 90 -29.51 -10.79 52.36
N LYS A 91 -30.72 -10.50 52.82
CA LYS A 91 -31.70 -11.48 53.30
C LYS A 91 -32.88 -11.63 52.34
N GLY A 92 -33.55 -10.52 52.02
CA GLY A 92 -34.77 -10.54 51.21
C GLY A 92 -35.00 -9.21 50.51
N ARG A 93 -35.84 -9.22 49.48
CA ARG A 93 -36.24 -8.01 48.75
C ARG A 93 -37.17 -7.18 49.64
N ALA A 94 -37.06 -5.86 49.58
CA ALA A 94 -38.02 -4.99 50.22
C ALA A 94 -38.34 -3.77 49.37
N ARG A 95 -39.58 -3.31 49.49
CA ARG A 95 -40.05 -2.05 48.91
C ARG A 95 -39.95 -0.96 49.96
N LEU A 96 -39.26 0.11 49.61
CA LEU A 96 -39.27 1.37 50.33
C LEU A 96 -40.58 2.09 50.01
N THR A 97 -41.42 2.32 51.03
CA THR A 97 -42.72 2.97 50.86
C THR A 97 -42.64 4.47 51.15
N ARG A 98 -41.94 4.87 52.21
CA ARG A 98 -41.85 6.27 52.64
C ARG A 98 -40.58 6.55 53.43
N PHE A 99 -39.88 7.65 53.13
CA PHE A 99 -38.82 8.17 53.98
C PHE A 99 -39.41 8.96 55.16
N THR A 100 -38.76 8.85 56.32
CA THR A 100 -39.09 9.62 57.53
C THR A 100 -38.42 11.00 57.50
N ASP A 101 -38.89 11.93 58.33
CA ASP A 101 -38.36 13.32 58.40
C ASP A 101 -37.04 13.43 59.19
N ARG A 102 -36.30 12.33 59.38
CA ARG A 102 -35.09 12.30 60.20
C ARG A 102 -33.89 12.86 59.43
N GLU A 103 -33.27 13.92 59.95
CA GLU A 103 -32.15 14.60 59.25
C GLU A 103 -30.78 13.94 59.49
N GLU A 104 -30.61 13.21 60.58
CA GLU A 104 -29.31 12.65 61.01
C GLU A 104 -28.80 11.55 60.07
N TYR A 105 -29.72 10.75 59.52
CA TYR A 105 -29.45 9.69 58.57
C TYR A 105 -30.74 9.31 57.82
N PHE A 106 -30.62 8.65 56.66
CA PHE A 106 -31.79 8.19 55.92
C PHE A 106 -32.49 7.03 56.64
N GLU A 107 -33.79 7.18 56.90
CA GLU A 107 -34.62 6.18 57.55
C GLU A 107 -35.95 6.10 56.80
N ALA A 108 -36.41 4.88 56.50
CA ALA A 108 -37.61 4.67 55.71
C ALA A 108 -38.44 3.48 56.20
N GLU A 109 -39.73 3.54 55.93
CA GLU A 109 -40.64 2.42 56.03
C GLU A 109 -40.39 1.45 54.88
N ALA A 110 -40.14 0.19 55.21
CA ALA A 110 -39.90 -0.88 54.26
C ALA A 110 -40.83 -2.07 54.51
N VAL A 111 -41.30 -2.66 53.41
CA VAL A 111 -42.14 -3.87 53.40
C VAL A 111 -41.39 -4.95 52.63
N GLU A 112 -41.20 -6.10 53.26
CA GLU A 112 -40.58 -7.27 52.62
C GLU A 112 -41.48 -7.80 51.49
N ILE A 113 -40.85 -8.14 50.37
CA ILE A 113 -41.52 -8.68 49.18
C ILE A 113 -41.09 -10.14 49.04
N GLU A 114 -42.08 -11.02 49.02
CA GLU A 114 -41.87 -12.43 48.71
C GLU A 114 -41.74 -12.63 47.19
N ASP A 115 -40.95 -13.61 46.78
CA ASP A 115 -40.83 -13.98 45.37
C ASP A 115 -42.11 -14.69 44.89
N GLU A 116 -42.46 -14.48 43.62
CA GLU A 116 -43.57 -15.17 42.97
C GLU A 116 -43.02 -16.42 42.26
N PRO A 117 -43.30 -17.64 42.76
CA PRO A 117 -42.64 -18.85 42.26
C PRO A 117 -42.95 -19.16 40.79
N GLY A 118 -44.06 -18.65 40.24
CA GLY A 118 -44.45 -18.85 38.86
C GLY A 118 -44.72 -20.32 38.49
N ASP A 119 -44.52 -20.67 37.22
CA ASP A 119 -44.61 -22.06 36.72
C ASP A 119 -43.32 -22.84 37.07
N ALA A 120 -43.46 -23.86 37.91
CA ALA A 120 -42.36 -24.70 38.37
C ALA A 120 -41.65 -25.47 37.22
N SER A 121 -42.37 -25.88 36.19
CA SER A 121 -41.80 -26.60 35.04
C SER A 121 -40.91 -25.68 34.20
N GLN A 122 -41.38 -24.45 33.97
CA GLN A 122 -40.60 -23.41 33.28
C GLN A 122 -39.37 -23.01 34.09
N ALA A 123 -39.53 -22.83 35.41
CA ALA A 123 -38.42 -22.52 36.31
C ALA A 123 -37.34 -23.62 36.29
N GLU A 124 -37.72 -24.90 36.34
CA GLU A 124 -36.77 -26.02 36.32
C GLU A 124 -36.01 -26.12 35.00
N ALA A 125 -36.69 -25.93 33.86
CA ALA A 125 -36.06 -25.91 32.55
C ALA A 125 -35.03 -24.77 32.43
N MET A 126 -35.40 -23.57 32.92
CA MET A 126 -34.54 -22.40 32.88
C MET A 126 -33.35 -22.51 33.84
N LEU A 127 -33.52 -23.20 34.97
CA LEU A 127 -32.44 -23.46 35.94
C LEU A 127 -31.25 -24.13 35.25
N ARG A 128 -31.49 -25.19 34.48
CA ARG A 128 -30.42 -25.92 33.75
C ARG A 128 -29.74 -25.02 32.71
N ALA A 129 -30.53 -24.26 31.96
CA ALA A 129 -30.02 -23.36 30.93
C ALA A 129 -29.16 -22.23 31.51
N VAL A 130 -29.58 -21.66 32.65
CA VAL A 130 -28.83 -20.60 33.36
C VAL A 130 -27.51 -21.12 33.92
N VAL A 131 -27.50 -22.33 34.51
CA VAL A 131 -26.25 -22.94 35.01
C VAL A 131 -25.26 -23.17 33.87
N GLU A 132 -25.71 -23.76 32.75
CA GLU A 132 -24.85 -24.00 31.58
C GLU A 132 -24.28 -22.70 31.00
N GLN A 133 -25.12 -21.66 30.85
CA GLN A 133 -24.64 -20.38 30.37
C GLN A 133 -23.70 -19.69 31.36
N PHE A 134 -23.94 -19.82 32.65
CA PHE A 134 -23.06 -19.26 33.67
C PHE A 134 -21.65 -19.87 33.59
N GLU A 135 -21.53 -21.19 33.38
CA GLU A 135 -20.23 -21.83 33.16
C GLU A 135 -19.50 -21.27 31.93
N ASN A 136 -20.24 -21.03 30.84
CA ASN A 136 -19.69 -20.42 29.62
C ASN A 136 -19.27 -18.96 29.84
N TYR A 137 -20.06 -18.20 30.61
CA TYR A 137 -19.77 -16.83 31.00
C TYR A 137 -18.45 -16.74 31.79
N VAL A 138 -18.27 -17.58 32.83
CA VAL A 138 -17.08 -17.53 33.67
C VAL A 138 -15.81 -17.97 32.93
N LYS A 139 -15.90 -18.92 31.99
CA LYS A 139 -14.76 -19.29 31.12
C LYS A 139 -14.21 -18.10 30.32
N LEU A 140 -15.05 -17.11 30.03
CA LEU A 140 -14.69 -15.89 29.29
C LEU A 140 -14.38 -14.72 30.23
N ASN A 141 -15.09 -14.60 31.36
CA ASN A 141 -14.91 -13.53 32.33
C ASN A 141 -14.06 -13.96 33.55
N LYS A 142 -12.76 -13.65 33.51
CA LYS A 142 -11.81 -13.96 34.58
C LYS A 142 -12.01 -13.16 35.88
N LYS A 143 -12.96 -12.21 35.94
CA LYS A 143 -13.26 -11.43 37.15
C LYS A 143 -14.12 -12.19 38.15
N VAL A 144 -14.81 -13.26 37.70
CA VAL A 144 -15.64 -14.08 38.59
C VAL A 144 -14.72 -15.02 39.39
N PRO A 145 -14.86 -15.07 40.73
CA PRO A 145 -14.05 -15.96 41.57
C PRO A 145 -14.24 -17.44 41.20
N PRO A 146 -13.18 -18.27 41.19
CA PRO A 146 -13.29 -19.70 40.88
C PRO A 146 -14.24 -20.46 41.81
N GLU A 147 -14.44 -19.99 43.05
CA GLU A 147 -15.36 -20.58 44.02
C GLU A 147 -16.81 -20.57 43.49
N ALA A 148 -17.21 -19.50 42.78
CA ALA A 148 -18.55 -19.35 42.23
C ALA A 148 -18.89 -20.42 41.16
N LEU A 149 -17.88 -20.90 40.41
CA LEU A 149 -18.04 -22.01 39.46
C LEU A 149 -18.45 -23.32 40.15
N SER A 150 -18.03 -23.51 41.41
CA SER A 150 -18.31 -24.73 42.15
C SER A 150 -19.60 -24.64 42.96
N SER A 151 -19.98 -23.43 43.43
CA SER A 151 -21.14 -23.25 44.31
C SER A 151 -22.46 -23.06 43.57
N ILE A 152 -22.46 -22.37 42.42
CA ILE A 152 -23.69 -22.05 41.66
C ILE A 152 -24.39 -23.30 41.11
N PRO A 153 -23.69 -24.30 40.54
CA PRO A 153 -24.33 -25.53 40.07
C PRO A 153 -24.99 -26.36 41.18
N GLN A 154 -24.65 -26.13 42.45
CA GLN A 154 -25.23 -26.84 43.60
C GLN A 154 -26.53 -26.19 44.11
N ILE A 155 -26.90 -25.02 43.58
CA ILE A 155 -28.12 -24.32 43.99
C ILE A 155 -29.31 -24.94 43.25
N THR A 156 -30.17 -25.62 44.00
CA THR A 156 -31.39 -26.27 43.47
C THR A 156 -32.62 -25.36 43.48
N ASP A 157 -32.56 -24.25 44.20
CA ASP A 157 -33.64 -23.26 44.28
C ASP A 157 -33.52 -22.22 43.17
N ALA A 158 -34.57 -22.11 42.33
CA ALA A 158 -34.61 -21.23 41.18
C ALA A 158 -34.49 -19.74 41.54
N SER A 159 -35.10 -19.33 42.67
CA SER A 159 -35.05 -17.94 43.13
C SER A 159 -33.62 -17.56 43.54
N LYS A 160 -33.00 -18.41 44.39
CA LYS A 160 -31.62 -18.21 44.88
C LYS A 160 -30.59 -18.29 43.75
N LEU A 161 -30.80 -19.16 42.77
CA LEU A 161 -29.90 -19.27 41.62
C LEU A 161 -29.89 -17.96 40.82
N ALA A 162 -31.07 -17.42 40.51
CA ALA A 162 -31.19 -16.17 39.77
C ALA A 162 -30.42 -15.02 40.46
N ASP A 163 -30.55 -14.92 41.78
CA ASP A 163 -29.93 -13.87 42.59
C ASP A 163 -28.42 -14.04 42.72
N SER A 164 -27.98 -15.29 42.92
CA SER A 164 -26.56 -15.63 43.00
C SER A 164 -25.85 -15.35 41.68
N VAL A 165 -26.46 -15.71 40.55
CA VAL A 165 -25.90 -15.43 39.22
C VAL A 165 -25.89 -13.92 38.94
N ALA A 166 -27.00 -13.22 39.23
CA ALA A 166 -27.11 -11.77 39.03
C ALA A 166 -26.03 -10.97 39.79
N ALA A 167 -25.64 -11.43 40.99
CA ALA A 167 -24.56 -10.84 41.78
C ALA A 167 -23.22 -10.84 41.02
N HIS A 168 -22.94 -11.88 40.24
CA HIS A 168 -21.69 -12.04 39.49
C HIS A 168 -21.72 -11.46 38.06
N LEU A 169 -22.88 -11.06 37.55
CA LEU A 169 -22.96 -10.42 36.22
C LEU A 169 -22.30 -9.04 36.22
N SER A 170 -21.58 -8.73 35.15
CA SER A 170 -20.90 -7.43 34.95
C SER A 170 -21.71 -6.49 34.05
N VAL A 171 -23.02 -6.36 34.30
CA VAL A 171 -23.95 -5.52 33.52
C VAL A 171 -24.21 -4.16 34.20
N LYS A 172 -24.88 -3.25 33.50
CA LYS A 172 -25.20 -1.91 34.02
C LYS A 172 -26.10 -1.99 35.26
N ILE A 173 -25.99 -0.99 36.12
CA ILE A 173 -26.78 -0.87 37.36
C ILE A 173 -28.29 -0.94 37.07
N ALA A 174 -28.75 -0.26 36.02
CA ALA A 174 -30.16 -0.27 35.62
C ALA A 174 -30.67 -1.68 35.29
N ASP A 175 -29.85 -2.49 34.62
CA ASP A 175 -30.21 -3.88 34.27
C ASP A 175 -30.22 -4.76 35.53
N LYS A 176 -29.23 -4.62 36.41
CA LYS A 176 -29.22 -5.31 37.72
C LYS A 176 -30.41 -4.93 38.59
N GLN A 177 -30.75 -3.65 38.61
CA GLN A 177 -31.92 -3.16 39.34
C GLN A 177 -33.20 -3.75 38.75
N GLY A 178 -33.31 -3.83 37.42
CA GLY A 178 -34.42 -4.49 36.73
C GLY A 178 -34.55 -5.99 37.06
N LEU A 179 -33.44 -6.68 37.36
CA LEU A 179 -33.45 -8.05 37.88
C LEU A 179 -33.98 -8.11 39.33
N LEU A 180 -33.54 -7.20 40.18
CA LEU A 180 -34.00 -7.12 41.58
C LEU A 180 -35.51 -6.82 41.66
N GLU A 181 -36.02 -5.99 40.75
CA GLU A 181 -37.43 -5.59 40.61
C GLU A 181 -38.32 -6.65 39.94
N THR A 182 -37.74 -7.77 39.46
CA THR A 182 -38.51 -8.87 38.88
C THR A 182 -38.80 -9.93 39.94
N PHE A 183 -40.05 -9.96 40.43
CA PHE A 183 -40.48 -10.87 41.50
C PHE A 183 -40.85 -12.27 40.99
N ASP A 184 -41.32 -12.36 39.74
CA ASP A 184 -41.61 -13.62 39.04
C ASP A 184 -40.31 -14.38 38.74
N VAL A 185 -40.14 -15.55 39.38
CA VAL A 185 -38.90 -16.33 39.35
C VAL A 185 -38.54 -16.82 37.93
N PRO A 186 -39.45 -17.46 37.15
CA PRO A 186 -39.18 -17.83 35.77
C PRO A 186 -38.75 -16.64 34.90
N LYS A 187 -39.49 -15.52 34.94
CA LYS A 187 -39.14 -14.32 34.15
C LYS A 187 -37.80 -13.73 34.58
N ARG A 188 -37.46 -13.78 35.86
CA ARG A 188 -36.17 -13.32 36.36
C ARG A 188 -35.03 -14.19 35.82
N LEU A 189 -35.18 -15.51 35.84
CA LEU A 189 -34.20 -16.42 35.25
C LEU A 189 -34.02 -16.19 33.74
N GLU A 190 -35.10 -15.96 32.99
CA GLU A 190 -35.04 -15.59 31.56
C GLU A 190 -34.26 -14.30 31.33
N LYS A 191 -34.51 -13.25 32.14
CA LYS A 191 -33.75 -11.99 32.05
C LYS A 191 -32.28 -12.19 32.38
N VAL A 192 -31.96 -12.96 33.43
CA VAL A 192 -30.57 -13.30 33.79
C VAL A 192 -29.88 -14.02 32.63
N TYR A 193 -30.55 -14.99 32.02
CA TYR A 193 -30.05 -15.71 30.85
C TYR A 193 -29.75 -14.77 29.68
N GLY A 194 -30.69 -13.90 29.30
CA GLY A 194 -30.52 -12.97 28.18
C GLY A 194 -29.40 -11.95 28.41
N LEU A 195 -29.24 -11.47 29.65
CA LEU A 195 -28.13 -10.59 30.01
C LEU A 195 -26.78 -11.31 29.94
N MET A 196 -26.71 -12.59 30.37
CA MET A 196 -25.50 -13.40 30.20
C MET A 196 -25.15 -13.60 28.73
N GLU A 197 -26.13 -13.90 27.88
CA GLU A 197 -25.91 -14.13 26.44
C GLU A 197 -25.31 -12.88 25.77
N GLY A 198 -25.87 -11.69 26.06
CA GLY A 198 -25.35 -10.42 25.58
C GLY A 198 -23.90 -10.19 26.00
N GLU A 199 -23.58 -10.41 27.28
CA GLU A 199 -22.23 -10.25 27.81
C GLU A 199 -21.22 -11.26 27.22
N ILE A 200 -21.63 -12.52 27.06
CA ILE A 200 -20.81 -13.54 26.40
C ILE A 200 -20.42 -13.09 24.99
N SER A 201 -21.39 -12.57 24.22
CA SER A 201 -21.14 -12.07 22.86
C SER A 201 -20.10 -10.94 22.85
N VAL A 202 -20.23 -9.96 23.75
CA VAL A 202 -19.26 -8.86 23.90
C VAL A 202 -17.86 -9.39 24.23
N LEU A 203 -17.75 -10.27 25.24
CA LEU A 203 -16.48 -10.87 25.67
C LEU A 203 -15.81 -11.69 24.56
N GLN A 204 -16.58 -12.39 23.73
CA GLN A 204 -16.06 -13.13 22.58
C GLN A 204 -15.47 -12.18 21.52
N VAL A 205 -16.16 -11.08 21.22
CA VAL A 205 -15.66 -10.06 20.28
C VAL A 205 -14.37 -9.43 20.82
N GLU A 206 -14.34 -9.05 22.10
CA GLU A 206 -13.12 -8.53 22.74
C GLU A 206 -11.95 -9.51 22.68
N LYS A 207 -12.19 -10.80 22.97
CA LYS A 207 -11.17 -11.86 22.86
C LYS A 207 -10.65 -11.99 21.43
N LYS A 208 -11.54 -11.91 20.43
CA LYS A 208 -11.17 -11.94 19.01
C LYS A 208 -10.32 -10.73 18.62
N ILE A 209 -10.70 -9.53 19.02
CA ILE A 209 -9.94 -8.29 18.80
C ILE A 209 -8.56 -8.41 19.45
N ARG A 210 -8.50 -8.78 20.73
CA ARG A 210 -7.23 -8.93 21.47
C ARG A 210 -6.30 -9.95 20.82
N SER A 211 -6.83 -11.07 20.33
CA SER A 211 -6.02 -12.08 19.62
C SER A 211 -5.49 -11.56 18.27
N ARG A 212 -6.28 -10.79 17.53
CA ARG A 212 -5.87 -10.14 16.27
C ARG A 212 -4.78 -9.09 16.51
N VAL A 213 -4.97 -8.23 17.50
CA VAL A 213 -3.97 -7.22 17.90
C VAL A 213 -2.68 -7.90 18.34
N LYS A 214 -2.75 -8.95 19.16
CA LYS A 214 -1.57 -9.72 19.59
C LYS A 214 -0.79 -10.29 18.41
N ARG A 215 -1.48 -10.95 17.46
CA ARG A 215 -0.85 -11.49 16.23
C ARG A 215 -0.22 -10.40 15.37
N GLN A 216 -0.87 -9.25 15.25
CA GLN A 216 -0.35 -8.11 14.50
C GLN A 216 0.91 -7.53 15.17
N MET A 217 0.88 -7.35 16.49
CA MET A 217 2.03 -6.88 17.27
C MET A 217 3.21 -7.86 17.21
N GLU A 218 2.97 -9.16 17.34
CA GLU A 218 4.01 -10.19 17.21
C GLU A 218 4.64 -10.16 15.81
N LYS A 219 3.83 -9.97 14.76
CA LYS A 219 4.32 -9.81 13.39
C LYS A 219 5.18 -8.54 13.25
N THR A 220 4.70 -7.40 13.76
CA THR A 220 5.44 -6.12 13.69
C THR A 220 6.71 -6.14 14.53
N GLN A 221 6.71 -6.72 15.73
CA GLN A 221 7.92 -6.91 16.53
C GLN A 221 8.92 -7.84 15.85
N ARG A 222 8.44 -8.93 15.24
CA ARG A 222 9.29 -9.85 14.46
C ARG A 222 9.90 -9.15 13.25
N GLU A 223 9.12 -8.38 12.50
CA GLU A 223 9.61 -7.57 11.37
C GLU A 223 10.59 -6.49 11.83
N TYR A 224 10.31 -5.79 12.93
CA TYR A 224 11.22 -4.80 13.52
C TYR A 224 12.55 -5.44 13.95
N TYR A 225 12.49 -6.56 14.67
CA TYR A 225 13.66 -7.29 15.11
C TYR A 225 14.49 -7.82 13.93
N LEU A 226 13.84 -8.42 12.93
CA LEU A 226 14.51 -8.88 11.71
C LEU A 226 15.14 -7.72 10.92
N ASN A 227 14.47 -6.57 10.84
CA ASN A 227 15.02 -5.40 10.17
C ASN A 227 16.20 -4.79 10.95
N GLU A 228 16.15 -4.72 12.28
CA GLU A 228 17.28 -4.29 13.10
C GLU A 228 18.44 -5.29 13.03
N GLN A 229 18.16 -6.60 13.02
CA GLN A 229 19.17 -7.62 12.76
C GLN A 229 19.77 -7.48 11.36
N MET A 230 18.95 -7.28 10.33
CA MET A 230 19.43 -7.03 8.96
C MET A 230 20.29 -5.78 8.88
N LYS A 231 19.91 -4.68 9.54
CA LYS A 231 20.72 -3.45 9.61
C LYS A 231 22.04 -3.68 10.35
N ALA A 232 22.02 -4.44 11.44
CA ALA A 232 23.23 -4.79 12.19
C ALA A 232 24.15 -5.69 11.35
N ILE A 233 23.60 -6.70 10.69
CA ILE A 233 24.30 -7.60 9.75
C ILE A 233 24.86 -6.80 8.57
N GLN A 234 24.10 -5.87 7.97
CA GLN A 234 24.57 -5.00 6.88
C GLN A 234 25.71 -4.06 7.32
N ARG A 235 25.66 -3.54 8.55
CA ARG A 235 26.75 -2.75 9.14
C ARG A 235 28.00 -3.59 9.43
N GLU A 236 27.82 -4.82 9.91
CA GLU A 236 28.94 -5.75 10.16
C GLU A 236 29.54 -6.32 8.85
N LEU A 237 28.73 -6.46 7.79
CA LEU A 237 29.14 -6.93 6.47
C LEU A 237 29.80 -5.83 5.61
N GLY A 238 29.80 -4.57 6.05
CA GLY A 238 30.43 -3.47 5.31
C GLY A 238 29.76 -3.17 3.96
N GLU A 239 28.46 -3.46 3.80
CA GLU A 239 27.72 -3.02 2.60
C GLU A 239 27.52 -1.50 2.67
N THR A 240 28.31 -0.82 1.84
CA THR A 240 28.54 0.63 1.78
C THR A 240 27.26 1.46 1.53
N ASP A 241 27.31 2.71 2.01
CA ASP A 241 26.39 3.81 1.65
C ASP A 241 26.23 3.99 0.11
N ASP A 242 27.14 3.44 -0.70
CA ASP A 242 27.17 3.51 -2.17
C ASP A 242 25.86 3.06 -2.85
N ALA A 243 25.20 2.01 -2.35
CA ALA A 243 23.99 1.49 -3.00
C ALA A 243 22.78 2.44 -2.85
N ARG A 244 22.73 3.21 -1.76
CA ARG A 244 21.69 4.24 -1.57
C ARG A 244 21.98 5.48 -2.39
N ASP A 245 23.24 5.87 -2.48
CA ASP A 245 23.68 7.01 -3.29
C ASP A 245 23.42 6.76 -4.79
N GLU A 246 23.65 5.55 -5.29
CA GLU A 246 23.35 5.16 -6.67
C GLU A 246 21.86 5.36 -7.02
N ILE A 247 20.95 4.91 -6.16
CA ILE A 247 19.50 5.06 -6.38
C ILE A 247 19.10 6.54 -6.38
N MET A 248 19.67 7.34 -5.49
CA MET A 248 19.42 8.78 -5.47
C MET A 248 19.92 9.46 -6.75
N ASP A 249 21.04 9.03 -7.31
CA ASP A 249 21.57 9.58 -8.55
C ASP A 249 20.71 9.21 -9.77
N LEU A 250 20.21 7.97 -9.83
CA LEU A 250 19.25 7.54 -10.85
C LEU A 250 17.96 8.37 -10.81
N GLU A 251 17.40 8.65 -9.63
CA GLU A 251 16.22 9.51 -9.49
C GLU A 251 16.49 10.95 -9.96
N LYS A 252 17.67 11.50 -9.64
CA LYS A 252 18.08 12.83 -10.14
C LYS A 252 18.17 12.84 -11.66
N ARG A 253 18.77 11.81 -12.28
CA ARG A 253 18.85 11.67 -13.75
C ARG A 253 17.46 11.58 -14.38
N ILE A 254 16.55 10.77 -13.85
CA ILE A 254 15.16 10.65 -14.35
C ILE A 254 14.41 12.00 -14.31
N ARG A 255 14.64 12.82 -13.28
CA ARG A 255 14.05 14.16 -13.17
C ARG A 255 14.63 15.13 -14.20
N LYS A 256 15.94 15.04 -14.47
CA LYS A 256 16.65 15.94 -15.39
C LYS A 256 16.41 15.61 -16.87
N THR A 257 16.30 14.33 -17.21
CA THR A 257 16.08 13.88 -18.58
C THR A 257 14.65 14.18 -19.04
N ARG A 258 14.49 14.69 -20.25
CA ARG A 258 13.20 15.04 -20.86
C ARG A 258 12.49 13.81 -21.45
N LEU A 259 12.26 12.80 -20.63
CA LEU A 259 11.57 11.56 -20.99
C LEU A 259 10.14 11.82 -21.49
N SER A 260 9.61 10.92 -22.32
CA SER A 260 8.17 10.88 -22.61
C SER A 260 7.37 10.52 -21.35
N LYS A 261 6.06 10.76 -21.35
CA LYS A 261 5.19 10.40 -20.20
C LYS A 261 5.26 8.90 -19.89
N GLU A 262 5.23 8.08 -20.94
CA GLU A 262 5.34 6.63 -20.84
C GLU A 262 6.71 6.20 -20.31
N ALA A 263 7.80 6.70 -20.91
CA ALA A 263 9.16 6.37 -20.47
C ALA A 263 9.44 6.80 -19.03
N ARG A 264 8.94 7.96 -18.59
CA ARG A 264 9.06 8.41 -17.19
C ARG A 264 8.32 7.47 -16.24
N THR A 265 7.07 7.14 -16.54
CA THR A 265 6.26 6.23 -15.70
C THR A 265 6.96 4.89 -15.54
N LYS A 266 7.53 4.37 -16.64
CA LYS A 266 8.27 3.11 -16.61
C LYS A 266 9.59 3.20 -15.85
N ALA A 267 10.38 4.27 -16.05
CA ALA A 267 11.62 4.49 -15.31
C ALA A 267 11.38 4.54 -13.78
N GLU A 268 10.34 5.26 -13.35
CA GLU A 268 9.97 5.37 -11.93
C GLU A 268 9.52 4.03 -11.35
N ALA A 269 8.76 3.23 -12.11
CA ALA A 269 8.37 1.89 -11.71
C ALA A 269 9.58 0.94 -11.54
N GLU A 270 10.55 1.01 -12.45
CA GLU A 270 11.76 0.19 -12.40
C GLU A 270 12.72 0.61 -11.27
N VAL A 271 12.86 1.91 -10.97
CA VAL A 271 13.59 2.37 -9.78
C VAL A 271 12.92 1.90 -8.48
N LYS A 272 11.58 1.91 -8.43
CA LYS A 272 10.84 1.39 -7.27
C LYS A 272 11.07 -0.11 -7.09
N LYS A 273 11.18 -0.89 -8.18
CA LYS A 273 11.56 -2.31 -8.11
C LYS A 273 12.99 -2.47 -7.60
N LEU A 274 13.94 -1.70 -8.15
CA LEU A 274 15.36 -1.74 -7.76
C LEU A 274 15.57 -1.47 -6.27
N ARG A 275 14.81 -0.53 -5.69
CA ARG A 275 14.84 -0.23 -4.24
C ARG A 275 14.53 -1.41 -3.32
N ASN A 276 13.69 -2.33 -3.77
CA ASN A 276 13.26 -3.48 -2.98
C ASN A 276 14.11 -4.74 -3.25
N MET A 277 15.02 -4.69 -4.22
CA MET A 277 15.88 -5.81 -4.60
C MET A 277 17.22 -5.73 -3.86
N SER A 278 17.83 -6.90 -3.62
CA SER A 278 19.21 -6.95 -3.15
C SER A 278 20.17 -6.41 -4.22
N PRO A 279 21.15 -5.54 -3.87
CA PRO A 279 22.13 -5.00 -4.81
C PRO A 279 22.96 -6.05 -5.55
N MET A 280 23.11 -7.25 -4.98
CA MET A 280 23.90 -8.36 -5.55
C MET A 280 23.07 -9.31 -6.43
N SER A 281 21.75 -9.10 -6.57
CA SER A 281 20.88 -9.97 -7.38
C SER A 281 21.15 -9.79 -8.87
N ALA A 282 21.11 -10.90 -9.63
CA ALA A 282 21.14 -10.90 -11.09
C ALA A 282 20.05 -10.00 -11.71
N GLU A 283 18.85 -9.97 -11.09
CA GLU A 283 17.75 -9.12 -11.53
C GLU A 283 18.04 -7.63 -11.33
N SER A 284 18.75 -7.28 -10.24
CA SER A 284 19.16 -5.90 -9.95
C SER A 284 20.10 -5.37 -11.04
N THR A 285 21.06 -6.20 -11.49
CA THR A 285 21.96 -5.86 -12.61
C THR A 285 21.19 -5.62 -13.92
N VAL A 286 20.17 -6.44 -14.21
CA VAL A 286 19.33 -6.25 -15.42
C VAL A 286 18.56 -4.92 -15.36
N VAL A 287 17.98 -4.59 -14.21
CA VAL A 287 17.23 -3.34 -14.02
C VAL A 287 18.16 -2.12 -14.07
N ARG A 288 19.37 -2.20 -13.48
CA ARG A 288 20.39 -1.15 -13.57
C ARG A 288 20.81 -0.89 -15.01
N ASN A 289 21.14 -1.94 -15.75
CA ASN A 289 21.52 -1.83 -17.16
C ASN A 289 20.39 -1.23 -17.99
N TYR A 290 19.14 -1.64 -17.73
CA TYR A 290 17.96 -1.08 -18.38
C TYR A 290 17.83 0.43 -18.11
N LEU A 291 17.91 0.85 -16.84
CA LEU A 291 17.84 2.26 -16.47
C LEU A 291 18.99 3.07 -17.07
N ASP A 292 20.21 2.52 -17.14
CA ASP A 292 21.31 3.19 -17.82
C ASP A 292 21.06 3.38 -19.31
N TRP A 293 20.55 2.36 -20.01
CA TRP A 293 20.17 2.48 -21.41
C TRP A 293 19.09 3.53 -21.61
N LEU A 294 17.99 3.43 -20.86
CA LEU A 294 16.87 4.35 -20.94
C LEU A 294 17.31 5.81 -20.68
N LEU A 295 18.20 6.04 -19.73
CA LEU A 295 18.67 7.38 -19.36
C LEU A 295 19.81 7.91 -20.25
N SER A 296 20.52 7.04 -20.98
CA SER A 296 21.65 7.43 -21.83
C SER A 296 21.26 7.72 -23.28
N VAL A 297 20.12 7.20 -23.73
CA VAL A 297 19.56 7.53 -25.05
C VAL A 297 19.04 8.97 -25.01
N PRO A 298 19.20 9.77 -26.08
CA PRO A 298 18.75 11.16 -26.08
C PRO A 298 17.21 11.25 -26.12
N TRP A 299 16.62 12.16 -25.35
CA TRP A 299 15.16 12.37 -25.31
C TRP A 299 14.76 13.82 -25.56
N GLY A 300 13.52 14.00 -26.02
CA GLY A 300 12.90 15.29 -26.25
C GLY A 300 13.18 15.88 -27.63
N LYS A 301 12.63 17.07 -27.87
CA LYS A 301 12.75 17.74 -29.18
C LYS A 301 14.13 18.38 -29.33
N ALA A 302 14.86 18.00 -30.37
CA ALA A 302 16.08 18.69 -30.77
C ALA A 302 15.75 20.09 -31.31
N LYS A 303 16.68 21.02 -31.14
CA LYS A 303 16.66 22.28 -31.89
C LYS A 303 17.09 21.97 -33.33
N GLN A 304 16.14 21.96 -34.25
CA GLN A 304 16.45 21.86 -35.67
C GLN A 304 17.14 23.16 -36.12
N LYS A 305 18.31 23.03 -36.74
CA LYS A 305 18.91 24.13 -37.49
C LYS A 305 18.33 24.11 -38.92
N PRO A 306 17.99 25.27 -39.50
CA PRO A 306 17.63 25.32 -40.91
C PRO A 306 18.80 24.82 -41.76
N ILE A 307 18.48 24.11 -42.84
CA ILE A 307 19.49 23.61 -43.78
C ILE A 307 19.89 24.80 -44.66
N ASP A 308 21.18 25.14 -44.64
CA ASP A 308 21.76 26.16 -45.51
C ASP A 308 22.25 25.50 -46.79
N LEU A 309 21.56 25.78 -47.90
CA LEU A 309 21.84 25.15 -49.20
C LEU A 309 23.16 25.63 -49.79
N ALA A 310 23.50 26.91 -49.64
CA ALA A 310 24.77 27.45 -50.16
C ALA A 310 25.96 26.81 -49.45
N LYS A 311 25.86 26.67 -48.12
CA LYS A 311 26.86 25.96 -47.34
C LYS A 311 26.93 24.47 -47.67
N ALA A 312 25.79 23.84 -47.95
CA ALA A 312 25.75 22.42 -48.33
C ALA A 312 26.47 22.18 -49.66
N GLU A 313 26.24 23.05 -50.65
CA GLU A 313 26.91 23.01 -51.95
C GLU A 313 28.42 23.22 -51.81
N GLU A 314 28.85 24.22 -51.04
CA GLU A 314 30.27 24.48 -50.74
C GLU A 314 30.95 23.25 -50.12
N ILE A 315 30.33 22.63 -49.11
CA ILE A 315 30.87 21.44 -48.44
C ILE A 315 30.95 20.23 -49.40
N LEU A 316 29.94 20.04 -50.26
CA LEU A 316 29.94 18.96 -51.23
C LEU A 316 31.03 19.12 -52.28
N GLU A 317 31.29 20.37 -52.72
CA GLU A 317 32.37 20.69 -53.64
C GLU A 317 33.76 20.59 -53.00
N GLU A 318 33.89 21.01 -51.75
CA GLU A 318 35.13 20.89 -50.98
C GLU A 318 35.52 19.42 -50.76
N ASP A 319 34.56 18.58 -50.36
CA ASP A 319 34.84 17.21 -49.92
C ASP A 319 34.95 16.21 -51.09
N HIS A 320 34.43 16.54 -52.29
CA HIS A 320 34.36 15.61 -53.43
C HIS A 320 34.67 16.33 -54.74
N PHE A 321 35.60 15.78 -55.52
CA PHE A 321 35.84 16.23 -56.89
C PHE A 321 34.90 15.54 -57.90
N GLY A 322 34.39 16.28 -58.88
CA GLY A 322 33.47 15.77 -59.91
C GLY A 322 32.05 15.51 -59.37
N LEU A 323 31.37 14.47 -59.88
CA LEU A 323 30.04 14.04 -59.41
C LEU A 323 28.93 15.13 -59.49
N GLU A 324 29.02 16.05 -60.45
CA GLU A 324 28.11 17.21 -60.57
C GLU A 324 26.63 16.81 -60.46
N LYS A 325 26.18 15.85 -61.28
CA LYS A 325 24.79 15.35 -61.25
C LYS A 325 24.38 14.74 -59.91
N VAL A 326 25.30 14.10 -59.19
CA VAL A 326 25.01 13.48 -57.89
C VAL A 326 24.87 14.58 -56.83
N LYS A 327 25.77 15.56 -56.85
CA LYS A 327 25.73 16.70 -55.92
C LYS A 327 24.48 17.55 -56.13
N GLU A 328 24.13 17.86 -57.38
CA GLU A 328 22.91 18.58 -57.75
C GLU A 328 21.67 17.90 -57.17
N ARG A 329 21.54 16.58 -57.36
CA ARG A 329 20.41 15.79 -56.83
C ARG A 329 20.39 15.74 -55.29
N ILE A 330 21.55 15.73 -54.63
CA ILE A 330 21.64 15.84 -53.16
C ILE A 330 21.16 17.23 -52.71
N VAL A 331 21.56 18.30 -53.40
CA VAL A 331 21.12 19.66 -53.08
C VAL A 331 19.62 19.83 -53.31
N GLU A 332 19.06 19.27 -54.38
CA GLU A 332 17.61 19.23 -54.63
C GLU A 332 16.87 18.53 -53.49
N TYR A 333 17.37 17.37 -53.05
CA TYR A 333 16.81 16.63 -51.92
C TYR A 333 16.82 17.48 -50.64
N LEU A 334 17.95 18.13 -50.34
CA LEU A 334 18.09 19.02 -49.18
C LEU A 334 17.20 20.26 -49.28
N ALA A 335 16.95 20.78 -50.49
CA ALA A 335 16.09 21.94 -50.71
C ALA A 335 14.62 21.63 -50.38
N VAL A 336 14.13 20.43 -50.73
CA VAL A 336 12.80 19.97 -50.33
C VAL A 336 12.69 19.90 -48.81
N GLN A 337 13.69 19.32 -48.15
CA GLN A 337 13.74 19.20 -46.69
C GLN A 337 13.82 20.57 -45.98
N ALA A 338 14.59 21.50 -46.52
CA ALA A 338 14.70 22.87 -46.02
C ALA A 338 13.36 23.61 -46.07
N ARG A 339 12.57 23.36 -47.12
CA ARG A 339 11.26 24.01 -47.32
C ARG A 339 10.15 23.41 -46.48
N THR A 340 10.08 22.09 -46.36
CA THR A 340 9.01 21.41 -45.60
C THR A 340 9.23 21.48 -44.09
N GLY A 341 10.49 21.65 -43.64
CA GLY A 341 10.85 21.61 -42.22
C GLY A 341 10.59 20.25 -41.56
N SER A 342 10.32 19.21 -42.36
CA SER A 342 10.02 17.87 -41.88
C SER A 342 10.65 16.83 -42.79
N LEU A 343 11.22 15.79 -42.19
CA LEU A 343 11.84 14.66 -42.90
C LEU A 343 10.82 13.70 -43.57
N LYS A 344 9.57 14.15 -43.75
CA LYS A 344 8.50 13.35 -44.35
C LYS A 344 8.69 13.34 -45.87
N GLY A 345 9.40 12.34 -46.37
CA GLY A 345 9.64 12.15 -47.79
C GLY A 345 10.41 10.85 -48.05
N PRO A 346 10.75 10.57 -49.32
CA PRO A 346 11.59 9.45 -49.66
C PRO A 346 12.95 9.51 -48.96
N ILE A 347 13.49 8.34 -48.64
CA ILE A 347 14.81 8.22 -48.01
C ILE A 347 15.87 8.18 -49.10
N LEU A 348 16.92 8.98 -48.94
CA LEU A 348 18.01 9.04 -49.91
C LEU A 348 18.77 7.70 -49.92
N CYS A 349 18.89 7.08 -51.10
CA CYS A 349 19.64 5.84 -51.30
C CYS A 349 20.76 6.05 -52.32
N LEU A 350 22.02 5.98 -51.87
CA LEU A 350 23.20 6.10 -52.73
C LEU A 350 23.60 4.72 -53.26
N VAL A 351 23.49 4.51 -54.56
CA VAL A 351 23.72 3.20 -55.21
C VAL A 351 24.88 3.28 -56.19
N GLY A 352 25.85 2.36 -56.09
CA GLY A 352 26.99 2.32 -57.02
C GLY A 352 28.02 1.27 -56.64
N PRO A 353 29.07 1.04 -57.45
CA PRO A 353 30.10 0.05 -57.12
C PRO A 353 30.86 0.39 -55.82
N PRO A 354 31.56 -0.57 -55.19
CA PRO A 354 32.39 -0.28 -54.04
C PRO A 354 33.52 0.69 -54.42
N GLY A 355 33.90 1.58 -53.49
CA GLY A 355 35.00 2.53 -53.70
C GLY A 355 34.63 3.86 -54.35
N VAL A 356 33.37 4.08 -54.78
CA VAL A 356 32.92 5.36 -55.39
C VAL A 356 32.56 6.47 -54.40
N GLY A 357 33.02 6.38 -53.15
CA GLY A 357 32.83 7.47 -52.18
C GLY A 357 31.42 7.60 -51.55
N LYS A 358 30.51 6.63 -51.70
CA LYS A 358 29.13 6.68 -51.15
C LYS A 358 29.07 7.06 -49.66
N THR A 359 29.85 6.37 -48.82
CA THR A 359 29.94 6.64 -47.38
C THR A 359 30.53 8.03 -47.10
N SER A 360 31.43 8.51 -47.98
CA SER A 360 32.03 9.84 -47.87
C SER A 360 31.01 10.93 -48.21
N LEU A 361 30.19 10.74 -49.25
CA LEU A 361 29.09 11.65 -49.59
C LEU A 361 28.10 11.78 -48.43
N ALA A 362 27.70 10.65 -47.82
CA ALA A 362 26.82 10.66 -46.67
C ALA A 362 27.40 11.45 -45.47
N LYS A 363 28.72 11.36 -45.25
CA LYS A 363 29.40 12.18 -44.23
C LYS A 363 29.35 13.68 -44.55
N SER A 364 29.54 14.05 -45.81
CA SER A 364 29.42 15.46 -46.25
C SER A 364 27.99 15.98 -46.09
N ILE A 365 26.97 15.16 -46.35
CA ILE A 365 25.56 15.53 -46.09
C ILE A 365 25.32 15.77 -44.58
N ALA A 366 25.89 14.92 -43.71
CA ALA A 366 25.80 15.11 -42.26
C ALA A 366 26.50 16.41 -41.81
N LYS A 367 27.71 16.69 -42.35
CA LYS A 367 28.47 17.93 -42.12
C LYS A 367 27.67 19.16 -42.58
N ALA A 368 27.07 19.10 -43.77
CA ALA A 368 26.25 20.16 -44.36
C ALA A 368 24.98 20.45 -43.54
N THR A 369 24.30 19.41 -43.07
CA THR A 369 23.08 19.55 -42.25
C THR A 369 23.37 19.83 -40.77
N GLY A 370 24.65 19.81 -40.36
CA GLY A 370 25.07 20.05 -38.99
C GLY A 370 24.54 19.00 -38.00
N ARG A 371 24.39 17.75 -38.45
CA ARG A 371 23.88 16.63 -37.66
C ARG A 371 25.01 15.68 -37.27
N GLU A 372 24.91 15.10 -36.08
CA GLU A 372 25.85 14.08 -35.61
C GLU A 372 25.78 12.83 -36.49
N TYR A 373 26.91 12.46 -37.08
CA TYR A 373 27.01 11.33 -38.00
C TYR A 373 27.20 10.01 -37.26
N VAL A 374 26.27 9.07 -37.47
CA VAL A 374 26.41 7.68 -37.02
C VAL A 374 26.26 6.73 -38.19
N ARG A 375 27.15 5.74 -38.25
CA ARG A 375 27.10 4.68 -39.26
C ARG A 375 26.69 3.35 -38.64
N MET A 376 25.75 2.68 -39.28
CA MET A 376 25.30 1.33 -38.98
C MET A 376 25.41 0.48 -40.25
N SER A 377 26.19 -0.59 -40.21
CA SER A 377 26.25 -1.55 -41.31
C SER A 377 25.11 -2.55 -41.18
N LEU A 378 24.37 -2.73 -42.27
CA LEU A 378 23.33 -3.74 -42.43
C LEU A 378 23.86 -5.02 -43.08
N GLY A 379 25.12 -5.03 -43.49
CA GLY A 379 25.79 -6.20 -44.06
C GLY A 379 25.80 -7.36 -43.07
N GLY A 380 25.17 -8.47 -43.46
CA GLY A 380 25.11 -9.69 -42.65
C GLY A 380 24.04 -9.68 -41.56
N VAL A 381 23.19 -8.66 -41.48
CA VAL A 381 22.00 -8.68 -40.62
C VAL A 381 21.00 -9.70 -41.17
N ARG A 382 20.59 -10.63 -40.31
CA ARG A 382 19.64 -11.71 -40.67
C ARG A 382 18.45 -11.83 -39.73
N ASP A 383 18.51 -11.20 -38.56
CA ASP A 383 17.49 -11.29 -37.53
C ASP A 383 16.91 -9.90 -37.23
N GLU A 384 15.60 -9.85 -37.07
CA GLU A 384 14.84 -8.67 -36.64
C GLU A 384 15.33 -8.14 -35.28
N SER A 385 15.81 -9.04 -34.41
CA SER A 385 16.35 -8.68 -33.09
C SER A 385 17.58 -7.77 -33.16
N GLU A 386 18.31 -7.74 -34.29
CA GLU A 386 19.39 -6.78 -34.47
C GLU A 386 18.88 -5.34 -34.66
N ILE A 387 17.65 -5.17 -35.15
CA ILE A 387 17.03 -3.86 -35.35
C ILE A 387 16.22 -3.44 -34.12
N ARG A 388 15.36 -4.33 -33.58
CA ARG A 388 14.45 -4.07 -32.44
C ARG A 388 14.97 -4.52 -31.07
N GLY A 389 16.11 -5.19 -31.00
CA GLY A 389 16.67 -5.71 -29.75
C GLY A 389 16.03 -7.01 -29.27
N HIS A 390 16.58 -7.54 -28.18
CA HIS A 390 16.06 -8.71 -27.49
C HIS A 390 15.12 -8.32 -26.35
N ARG A 391 14.17 -9.20 -26.01
CA ARG A 391 13.37 -9.04 -24.79
C ARG A 391 14.28 -9.04 -23.56
N ARG A 392 13.90 -8.24 -22.56
CA ARG A 392 14.63 -8.06 -21.29
C ARG A 392 14.46 -9.25 -20.34
N THR A 393 14.92 -10.43 -20.74
CA THR A 393 14.78 -11.68 -19.97
C THR A 393 16.12 -12.20 -19.40
N TYR A 394 17.25 -11.80 -19.98
CA TYR A 394 18.58 -12.28 -19.57
C TYR A 394 19.56 -11.12 -19.41
N ILE A 395 20.62 -11.32 -18.61
CA ILE A 395 21.68 -10.33 -18.38
C ILE A 395 22.34 -9.87 -19.69
N GLY A 396 22.44 -10.76 -20.68
CA GLY A 396 23.01 -10.47 -22.00
C GLY A 396 22.04 -9.86 -23.01
N SER A 397 20.78 -9.60 -22.65
CA SER A 397 19.83 -8.92 -23.54
C SER A 397 20.30 -7.50 -23.82
N MET A 398 20.30 -7.11 -25.09
CA MET A 398 20.75 -5.79 -25.55
C MET A 398 19.65 -5.11 -26.38
N PRO A 399 19.56 -3.76 -26.33
CA PRO A 399 18.73 -3.00 -27.27
C PRO A 399 19.17 -3.19 -28.71
N GLY A 400 18.27 -2.91 -29.65
CA GLY A 400 18.56 -2.98 -31.07
C GLY A 400 19.62 -1.97 -31.51
N LYS A 401 20.28 -2.24 -32.64
CA LYS A 401 21.34 -1.39 -33.21
C LYS A 401 20.88 0.05 -33.48
N ILE A 402 19.58 0.27 -33.72
CA ILE A 402 19.00 1.61 -33.85
C ILE A 402 19.15 2.40 -32.54
N ILE A 403 18.69 1.83 -31.41
CA ILE A 403 18.81 2.45 -30.09
C ILE A 403 20.28 2.64 -29.70
N GLN A 404 21.14 1.66 -29.99
CA GLN A 404 22.58 1.78 -29.78
C GLN A 404 23.19 2.95 -30.57
N SER A 405 22.76 3.13 -31.82
CA SER A 405 23.19 4.25 -32.67
C SER A 405 22.74 5.59 -32.11
N MET A 406 21.53 5.66 -31.55
CA MET A 406 21.02 6.88 -30.90
C MET A 406 21.77 7.20 -29.59
N LYS A 407 22.11 6.19 -28.78
CA LYS A 407 22.99 6.38 -27.59
C LYS A 407 24.36 6.92 -28.02
N LYS A 408 24.91 6.44 -29.13
CA LYS A 408 26.19 6.93 -29.67
C LYS A 408 26.10 8.37 -30.19
N ALA A 409 25.00 8.73 -30.85
CA ALA A 409 24.77 10.07 -31.39
C ALA A 409 24.59 11.14 -30.30
N LYS A 410 24.02 10.78 -29.14
CA LYS A 410 23.70 11.70 -28.03
C LYS A 410 22.75 12.86 -28.39
N THR A 411 22.16 12.86 -29.58
CA THR A 411 21.21 13.86 -30.09
C THR A 411 19.98 13.20 -30.71
N THR A 412 18.79 13.77 -30.56
CA THR A 412 17.55 13.20 -31.13
C THR A 412 17.37 13.46 -32.64
N ASN A 413 18.15 14.37 -33.24
CA ASN A 413 18.12 14.70 -34.67
C ASN A 413 19.38 14.23 -35.42
N ALA A 414 19.92 13.06 -35.03
CA ALA A 414 21.12 12.49 -35.63
C ALA A 414 20.98 12.23 -37.14
N PHE A 415 22.11 12.11 -37.83
CA PHE A 415 22.20 11.56 -39.17
C PHE A 415 22.66 10.10 -39.07
N VAL A 416 21.83 9.18 -39.53
CA VAL A 416 22.10 7.74 -39.45
C VAL A 416 22.27 7.17 -40.86
N LEU A 417 23.50 6.75 -41.17
CA LEU A 417 23.82 6.03 -42.39
C LEU A 417 23.58 4.53 -42.21
N LEU A 418 22.65 3.99 -42.98
CA LEU A 418 22.41 2.55 -43.13
C LEU A 418 23.24 2.03 -44.30
N ASP A 419 24.41 1.48 -44.00
CA ASP A 419 25.39 1.04 -45.01
C ASP A 419 25.05 -0.38 -45.49
N GLU A 420 25.15 -0.63 -46.80
CA GLU A 420 24.98 -1.95 -47.44
C GLU A 420 23.57 -2.57 -47.26
N ILE A 421 22.52 -1.80 -47.53
CA ILE A 421 21.14 -2.28 -47.41
C ILE A 421 20.80 -3.43 -48.37
N ASP A 422 21.53 -3.57 -49.48
CA ASP A 422 21.40 -4.69 -50.43
C ASP A 422 22.00 -6.01 -49.91
N LYS A 423 22.65 -5.98 -48.74
CA LYS A 423 23.24 -7.16 -48.08
C LYS A 423 22.41 -7.66 -46.90
N LEU A 424 21.18 -7.17 -46.75
CA LEU A 424 20.20 -7.71 -45.82
C LEU A 424 19.84 -9.15 -46.21
N GLY A 425 20.04 -10.09 -45.30
CA GLY A 425 19.61 -11.48 -45.45
C GLY A 425 18.22 -11.69 -44.87
N SER A 426 17.44 -12.57 -45.48
CA SER A 426 16.21 -13.11 -44.87
C SER A 426 16.51 -14.52 -44.36
N ASP A 427 16.28 -14.78 -43.08
CA ASP A 427 16.32 -16.11 -42.47
C ASP A 427 14.92 -16.51 -41.96
N TRP A 428 14.72 -17.79 -41.66
CA TRP A 428 13.45 -18.34 -41.17
C TRP A 428 12.95 -17.77 -39.82
N ARG A 429 13.76 -16.96 -39.12
CA ARG A 429 13.45 -16.44 -37.77
C ARG A 429 12.80 -15.05 -37.75
N GLY A 430 12.63 -14.41 -38.90
CA GLY A 430 12.01 -13.09 -39.02
C GLY A 430 12.55 -12.31 -40.22
N ASP A 431 11.81 -11.31 -40.67
CA ASP A 431 12.23 -10.44 -41.78
C ASP A 431 12.76 -9.10 -41.24
N PRO A 432 14.09 -8.88 -41.22
CA PRO A 432 14.67 -7.61 -40.75
C PRO A 432 14.22 -6.41 -41.59
N SER A 433 13.74 -6.64 -42.82
CA SER A 433 13.18 -5.58 -43.66
C SER A 433 11.90 -4.98 -43.06
N SER A 434 11.09 -5.78 -42.35
CA SER A 434 9.87 -5.31 -41.68
C SER A 434 10.18 -4.35 -40.53
N ALA A 435 11.17 -4.68 -39.69
CA ALA A 435 11.61 -3.78 -38.63
C ALA A 435 12.24 -2.50 -39.19
N LEU A 436 12.99 -2.59 -40.30
CA LEU A 436 13.52 -1.39 -40.97
C LEU A 436 12.41 -0.53 -41.57
N LEU A 437 11.34 -1.12 -42.10
CA LEU A 437 10.19 -0.36 -42.59
C LEU A 437 9.56 0.49 -41.48
N GLU A 438 9.40 -0.04 -40.27
CA GLU A 438 8.87 0.72 -39.14
C GLU A 438 9.77 1.92 -38.78
N VAL A 439 11.09 1.73 -38.81
CA VAL A 439 12.09 2.78 -38.54
C VAL A 439 12.07 3.86 -39.62
N LEU A 440 11.90 3.45 -40.87
CA LEU A 440 12.01 4.30 -42.05
C LEU A 440 10.67 4.97 -42.44
N ASP A 441 9.54 4.40 -42.06
CA ASP A 441 8.22 4.92 -42.38
C ASP A 441 7.89 6.18 -41.56
N PRO A 442 7.71 7.36 -42.20
CA PRO A 442 7.34 8.59 -41.51
C PRO A 442 6.01 8.52 -40.75
N ALA A 443 5.17 7.51 -41.01
CA ALA A 443 3.92 7.28 -40.29
C ALA A 443 4.09 6.45 -39.00
N GLN A 444 5.15 5.65 -38.89
CA GLN A 444 5.37 4.72 -37.77
C GLN A 444 6.59 5.09 -36.91
N ASN A 445 7.59 5.77 -37.48
CA ASN A 445 8.85 6.02 -36.82
C ASN A 445 8.77 6.92 -35.56
N SER A 446 7.66 7.64 -35.36
CA SER A 446 7.42 8.40 -34.12
C SER A 446 7.12 7.53 -32.90
N THR A 447 6.73 6.27 -33.13
CA THR A 447 6.34 5.30 -32.10
C THR A 447 7.10 3.97 -32.29
N PHE A 448 8.40 4.06 -32.59
CA PHE A 448 9.20 2.86 -32.82
C PHE A 448 9.34 2.04 -31.53
N GLY A 449 8.92 0.77 -31.58
CA GLY A 449 8.95 -0.14 -30.44
C GLY A 449 10.19 -1.04 -30.41
N ASP A 450 11.11 -0.78 -29.48
CA ASP A 450 12.24 -1.67 -29.19
C ASP A 450 11.87 -2.67 -28.08
N HIS A 451 12.16 -3.96 -28.31
CA HIS A 451 11.82 -5.06 -27.40
C HIS A 451 12.54 -5.01 -26.05
N TYR A 452 13.69 -4.33 -25.98
CA TYR A 452 14.45 -4.17 -24.74
C TYR A 452 13.96 -2.97 -23.94
N LEU A 453 13.71 -1.84 -24.63
CA LEU A 453 13.20 -0.62 -24.01
C LEU A 453 11.75 -0.79 -23.54
N GLU A 454 10.95 -1.53 -24.31
CA GLU A 454 9.50 -1.75 -24.14
C GLU A 454 8.74 -0.44 -23.86
N VAL A 455 9.18 0.65 -24.51
CA VAL A 455 8.53 1.96 -24.61
C VAL A 455 8.77 2.49 -26.02
N ASP A 456 7.84 3.31 -26.50
CA ASP A 456 7.95 3.92 -27.81
C ASP A 456 9.05 5.00 -27.84
N TYR A 457 9.87 4.96 -28.90
CA TYR A 457 10.94 5.92 -29.13
C TYR A 457 10.73 6.69 -30.44
N ASP A 458 10.79 8.03 -30.36
CA ASP A 458 10.52 8.91 -31.50
C ASP A 458 11.76 9.11 -32.37
N LEU A 459 11.74 8.52 -33.57
CA LEU A 459 12.76 8.62 -34.60
C LEU A 459 12.41 9.62 -35.71
N SER A 460 11.28 10.33 -35.63
CA SER A 460 10.80 11.24 -36.68
C SER A 460 11.76 12.38 -37.04
N GLN A 461 12.67 12.71 -36.12
CA GLN A 461 13.67 13.77 -36.27
C GLN A 461 15.01 13.27 -36.82
N VAL A 462 15.19 11.95 -36.91
CA VAL A 462 16.43 11.32 -37.39
C VAL A 462 16.45 11.32 -38.91
N MET A 463 17.56 11.78 -39.47
CA MET A 463 17.76 11.76 -40.92
C MET A 463 18.43 10.45 -41.30
N PHE A 464 17.66 9.55 -41.90
CA PHE A 464 18.16 8.29 -42.44
C PHE A 464 18.64 8.48 -43.88
N VAL A 465 19.81 7.92 -44.18
CA VAL A 465 20.35 7.80 -45.54
C VAL A 465 20.87 6.39 -45.71
N THR A 466 20.64 5.77 -46.86
CA THR A 466 21.04 4.41 -47.14
C THR A 466 22.11 4.35 -48.23
N THR A 467 22.95 3.31 -48.19
CA THR A 467 23.85 2.98 -49.30
C THR A 467 23.59 1.56 -49.77
N ALA A 468 23.78 1.32 -51.06
CA ALA A 468 23.73 -0.01 -51.64
C ALA A 468 24.83 -0.17 -52.70
N ASN A 469 25.26 -1.42 -52.92
CA ASN A 469 26.12 -1.74 -54.05
C ASN A 469 25.32 -2.11 -55.30
N SER A 470 24.11 -2.61 -55.11
CA SER A 470 23.17 -2.99 -56.18
C SER A 470 21.73 -2.62 -55.80
N LEU A 471 20.81 -2.71 -56.76
CA LEU A 471 19.38 -2.56 -56.49
C LEU A 471 18.70 -3.86 -56.03
N ASN A 472 19.49 -4.89 -55.69
CA ASN A 472 18.94 -6.16 -55.23
C ASN A 472 18.58 -6.07 -53.75
N MET A 473 17.46 -5.42 -53.43
CA MET A 473 16.95 -5.26 -52.08
C MET A 473 15.41 -5.43 -52.06
N PRO A 474 14.77 -5.61 -50.90
CA PRO A 474 13.32 -5.80 -50.82
C PRO A 474 12.53 -4.64 -51.46
N GLN A 475 11.56 -4.96 -52.33
CA GLN A 475 10.71 -3.97 -53.01
C GLN A 475 10.04 -2.96 -52.06
N PRO A 476 9.49 -3.37 -50.90
CA PRO A 476 8.85 -2.43 -49.97
C PRO A 476 9.78 -1.31 -49.46
N LEU A 477 11.08 -1.60 -49.36
CA LEU A 477 12.09 -0.61 -48.98
C LEU A 477 12.44 0.30 -50.15
N MET A 478 12.58 -0.25 -51.36
CA MET A 478 12.87 0.53 -52.57
C MET A 478 11.80 1.55 -52.88
N ASP A 479 10.52 1.20 -52.72
CA ASP A 479 9.39 2.08 -53.01
C ASP A 479 9.37 3.35 -52.12
N ARG A 480 10.09 3.33 -51.00
CA ARG A 480 10.21 4.43 -50.05
C ARG A 480 11.53 5.21 -50.19
N MET A 481 12.35 4.88 -51.19
CA MET A 481 13.68 5.46 -51.39
C MET A 481 13.77 6.31 -52.65
N GLU A 482 14.51 7.41 -52.57
CA GLU A 482 14.99 8.15 -53.73
C GLU A 482 16.38 7.65 -54.10
N ILE A 483 16.47 6.95 -55.24
CA ILE A 483 17.70 6.30 -55.70
C ILE A 483 18.56 7.30 -56.46
N ILE A 484 19.78 7.56 -55.96
CA ILE A 484 20.83 8.30 -56.67
C ILE A 484 21.94 7.32 -57.06
N ARG A 485 22.15 7.17 -58.37
CA ARG A 485 23.21 6.33 -58.92
C ARG A 485 24.53 7.09 -58.94
N VAL A 486 25.52 6.61 -58.19
CA VAL A 486 26.88 7.11 -58.17
C VAL A 486 27.73 6.25 -59.11
N SER A 487 28.06 6.81 -60.27
CA SER A 487 28.92 6.15 -61.26
C SER A 487 30.37 6.07 -60.77
N GLY A 488 31.15 5.18 -61.40
CA GLY A 488 32.60 5.19 -61.23
C GLY A 488 33.24 6.46 -61.81
N TYR A 489 34.50 6.69 -61.43
CA TYR A 489 35.28 7.85 -61.84
C TYR A 489 36.07 7.59 -63.14
N THR A 490 36.25 8.62 -63.97
CA THR A 490 37.20 8.63 -65.09
C THR A 490 38.65 8.61 -64.59
N GLU A 491 39.63 8.36 -65.47
CA GLU A 491 41.05 8.41 -65.07
C GLU A 491 41.46 9.80 -64.57
N ASP A 492 41.05 10.85 -65.27
CA ASP A 492 41.34 12.24 -64.88
C ASP A 492 40.72 12.59 -63.51
N GLU A 493 39.48 12.16 -63.27
CA GLU A 493 38.81 12.33 -61.96
C GLU A 493 39.56 11.58 -60.85
N LYS A 494 40.02 10.36 -61.10
CA LYS A 494 40.80 9.59 -60.11
C LYS A 494 42.11 10.28 -59.76
N VAL A 495 42.80 10.87 -60.74
CA VAL A 495 44.05 11.62 -60.50
C VAL A 495 43.79 12.83 -59.61
N GLU A 496 42.74 13.61 -59.87
CA GLU A 496 42.39 14.77 -59.06
C GLU A 496 41.92 14.37 -57.64
N ILE A 497 41.11 13.31 -57.51
CA ILE A 497 40.71 12.76 -56.21
C ILE A 497 41.94 12.30 -55.41
N ALA A 498 42.88 11.62 -56.07
CA ALA A 498 44.10 11.15 -55.44
C ALA A 498 44.93 12.33 -54.88
N LYS A 499 45.12 13.38 -55.68
CA LYS A 499 45.86 14.60 -55.28
C LYS A 499 45.17 15.36 -54.14
N ARG A 500 43.86 15.59 -54.25
CA ARG A 500 43.12 16.49 -53.34
C ARG A 500 42.70 15.83 -52.03
N HIS A 501 42.43 14.52 -52.02
CA HIS A 501 41.78 13.87 -50.88
C HIS A 501 42.46 12.61 -50.37
N VAL A 502 43.13 11.83 -51.23
CA VAL A 502 43.76 10.56 -50.82
C VAL A 502 45.18 10.79 -50.32
N LEU A 503 46.05 11.45 -51.10
CA LEU A 503 47.44 11.72 -50.73
C LEU A 503 47.55 12.52 -49.41
N PRO A 504 46.77 13.59 -49.17
CA PRO A 504 46.86 14.34 -47.91
C PRO A 504 46.45 13.56 -46.65
N LYS A 505 45.82 12.37 -46.79
CA LYS A 505 45.45 11.52 -45.65
C LYS A 505 46.48 10.45 -45.32
N VAL A 506 47.38 10.16 -46.26
CA VAL A 506 48.38 9.08 -46.15
C VAL A 506 49.78 9.65 -45.88
N THR A 507 49.99 10.92 -46.22
CA THR A 507 51.18 11.71 -45.91
C THR A 507 50.93 12.51 -44.66
#